data_AF-A0A271J0Z6-F1
#
_entry.id   AF-A0A271J0Z6-F1
#
_cell.length_a   1.000
_cell.length_b   1.000
_cell.length_c   1.000
_cell.angle_alpha   90.00
_cell.angle_beta   90.00
_cell.angle_gamma   90.00
#
_symmetry.space_group_name_H-M   'P 1'
#
loop_
_entity.id
_entity.type
_entity.pdbx_description
1 polymer ?
#
loop_
_entity_poly.entity_id
_entity_poly.type
_entity_poly.pdbx_seq_one_letter_code
_entity_poly.pdbx_strand_id
1 'polypeptide(L)'
;MYLIAFFAFIFAALIGLTMAVRHSRGLESGRPLGIAHGLFAISGIVLLAVGLASVQAGAGWWLLVSFLVVASGGAYLFVRQAKGEPWPGAVIVAHGGLALATIVLLGVWLANRPEPRGTSGDVPAQTTENEPLDAL
;
A
#
# COMPACT_ATOMS: atom_id res chain seq x y z
N MET A 1 6.86 -7.60 -1.27
CA MET A 1 6.76 -6.16 -1.60
C MET A 1 5.44 -5.54 -1.15
N TYR A 2 4.29 -6.12 -1.49
CA TYR A 2 2.99 -5.52 -1.18
C TYR A 2 2.62 -5.42 0.31
N LEU A 3 2.94 -6.45 1.10
CA LEU A 3 2.72 -6.39 2.56
C LEU A 3 3.57 -5.29 3.20
N ILE A 4 4.81 -5.13 2.74
CA ILE A 4 5.70 -4.06 3.20
C ILE A 4 5.11 -2.70 2.82
N ALA A 5 4.62 -2.54 1.58
CA ALA A 5 3.94 -1.33 1.15
C ALA A 5 2.69 -1.03 2.01
N PHE A 6 1.88 -2.05 2.29
CA PHE A 6 0.70 -1.93 3.15
C PHE A 6 1.07 -1.41 4.54
N PHE A 7 2.06 -2.02 5.21
CA PHE A 7 2.49 -1.53 6.52
C PHE A 7 3.12 -0.14 6.46
N ALA A 8 3.88 0.19 5.40
CA ALA A 8 4.38 1.55 5.20
C ALA A 8 3.23 2.58 5.13
N PHE A 9 2.14 2.26 4.42
CA PHE A 9 0.95 3.11 4.40
C PHE A 9 0.24 3.19 5.75
N ILE A 10 0.20 2.10 6.54
CA ILE A 10 -0.34 2.14 7.90
C ILE A 10 0.48 3.09 8.78
N PHE A 11 1.81 3.00 8.75
CA PHE A 11 2.66 3.95 9.49
C PHE A 11 2.46 5.39 9.02
N ALA A 12 2.38 5.63 7.71
CA ALA A 12 2.06 6.94 7.16
C ALA A 12 0.72 7.46 7.69
N ALA A 13 -0.33 6.61 7.69
CA ALA A 13 -1.66 6.97 8.15
C ALA A 13 -1.69 7.31 9.65
N LEU A 14 -0.96 6.57 10.49
CA LEU A 14 -0.85 6.87 11.92
C LEU A 14 -0.18 8.22 12.18
N ILE A 15 0.89 8.54 11.43
CA ILE A 15 1.55 9.85 11.52
C ILE A 15 0.60 10.95 11.01
N GLY A 16 -0.10 10.72 9.89
CA GLY A 16 -1.06 11.65 9.31
C GLY A 16 -2.24 11.95 10.24
N LEU A 17 -2.77 10.91 10.90
CA LEU A 17 -3.81 11.04 11.93
C LEU A 17 -3.29 11.87 13.12
N THR A 18 -2.06 11.61 13.56
CA THR A 18 -1.42 12.40 14.62
C THR A 18 -1.31 13.88 14.23
N MET A 19 -0.92 14.17 12.98
CA MET A 19 -0.86 15.53 12.46
C MET A 19 -2.24 16.20 12.42
N ALA A 20 -3.28 15.47 11.97
CA ALA A 20 -4.65 15.95 11.92
C ALA A 20 -5.21 16.26 13.32
N VAL A 21 -4.98 15.38 14.30
CA VAL A 21 -5.40 15.58 15.71
C VAL A 21 -4.68 16.76 16.35
N ARG A 22 -3.38 16.94 16.07
CA ARG A 22 -2.63 18.12 16.54
C ARG A 22 -3.21 19.40 15.95
N HIS A 23 -3.45 19.41 14.65
CA HIS A 23 -4.06 20.56 13.97
C HIS A 23 -5.44 20.90 14.53
N SER A 24 -6.32 19.91 14.76
CA SER A 24 -7.64 20.15 15.35
C SER A 24 -7.58 20.66 16.79
N ARG A 25 -6.44 20.50 17.48
CA ARG A 25 -6.17 21.06 18.81
C ARG A 25 -5.47 22.43 18.74
N GLY A 26 -5.31 23.01 17.56
CA GLY A 26 -4.58 24.28 17.37
C GLY A 26 -3.07 24.15 17.57
N LEU A 27 -2.53 22.93 17.60
CA LEU A 27 -1.11 22.67 17.76
C LEU A 27 -0.45 22.52 16.40
N GLU A 28 0.73 23.11 16.24
CA GLU A 28 1.57 22.81 15.09
C GLU A 28 2.01 21.35 15.13
N SER A 29 1.87 20.66 14.00
CA SER A 29 2.34 19.29 13.78
C SER A 29 3.87 19.22 13.73
N GLY A 30 4.52 20.30 13.32
CA GLY A 30 5.97 20.39 13.12
C GLY A 30 6.43 19.77 11.79
N ARG A 31 7.48 20.34 11.19
CA ARG A 31 8.08 19.82 9.94
C ARG A 31 8.56 18.37 10.03
N PRO A 32 9.16 17.88 11.14
CA PRO A 32 9.64 16.50 11.23
C PRO A 32 8.53 15.45 11.02
N LEU A 33 7.33 15.68 11.57
CA LEU A 33 6.19 14.77 11.37
C LEU A 33 5.72 14.75 9.92
N GLY A 34 5.65 15.92 9.27
CA GLY A 34 5.29 16.01 7.85
C GLY A 34 6.28 15.28 6.94
N ILE A 35 7.58 15.41 7.21
CA ILE A 35 8.64 14.68 6.49
C ILE A 35 8.51 13.17 6.73
N ALA A 36 8.35 12.73 7.98
CA ALA A 36 8.18 11.31 8.31
C ALA A 36 6.96 10.71 7.62
N HIS A 37 5.81 11.38 7.68
CA HIS A 37 4.59 10.98 6.98
C HIS A 37 4.83 10.83 5.46
N GLY A 38 5.43 11.86 4.84
CA GLY A 38 5.75 11.85 3.42
C GLY A 38 6.70 10.73 3.02
N LEU A 39 7.73 10.46 3.81
CA LEU A 39 8.70 9.39 3.55
C LEU A 39 8.03 8.01 3.59
N PHE A 40 7.20 7.72 4.59
CA PHE A 40 6.46 6.46 4.64
C PHE A 40 5.47 6.33 3.49
N ALA A 41 4.75 7.40 3.13
CA ALA A 41 3.81 7.39 2.01
C ALA A 41 4.50 7.15 0.66
N ILE A 42 5.59 7.88 0.38
CA ILE A 42 6.38 7.72 -0.86
C ILE A 42 6.98 6.32 -0.93
N SER A 43 7.54 5.83 0.18
CA SER A 43 8.09 4.46 0.25
C SER A 43 7.02 3.42 -0.04
N GLY A 44 5.81 3.58 0.52
CA GLY A 44 4.66 2.72 0.22
C GLY A 44 4.29 2.74 -1.26
N ILE A 45 4.24 3.92 -1.90
CA ILE A 45 3.93 4.08 -3.33
C ILE A 45 4.98 3.38 -4.19
N VAL A 46 6.26 3.60 -3.92
CA VAL A 46 7.37 2.98 -4.67
C VAL A 46 7.33 1.47 -4.51
N LEU A 47 7.19 0.95 -3.29
CA LEU A 47 7.12 -0.49 -3.03
C LEU A 47 5.89 -1.14 -3.66
N LEU A 48 4.75 -0.44 -3.67
CA LEU A 48 3.54 -0.90 -4.36
C LEU A 48 3.79 -0.95 -5.87
N ALA A 49 4.33 0.11 -6.47
CA ALA A 49 4.62 0.16 -7.91
C ALA A 49 5.59 -0.94 -8.34
N VAL A 50 6.70 -1.13 -7.62
CA VAL A 50 7.67 -2.21 -7.87
C VAL A 50 7.02 -3.57 -7.73
N GLY A 51 6.16 -3.75 -6.71
CA GLY A 51 5.38 -4.97 -6.56
C GLY A 51 4.48 -5.24 -7.77
N LEU A 52 3.69 -4.25 -8.18
CA LEU A 52 2.74 -4.39 -9.29
C LEU A 52 3.44 -4.64 -10.63
N ALA A 53 4.64 -4.06 -10.83
CA ALA A 53 5.42 -4.27 -12.03
C ALA A 53 5.97 -5.72 -12.16
N SER A 54 6.08 -6.47 -11.06
CA SER A 54 6.58 -7.85 -11.09
C SER A 54 5.51 -8.90 -11.37
N VAL A 55 4.24 -8.51 -11.55
CA VAL A 55 3.12 -9.44 -11.80
C VAL A 55 2.12 -8.83 -12.79
N GLN A 56 1.21 -9.66 -13.31
CA GLN A 56 0.05 -9.17 -14.06
C GLN A 56 -0.99 -8.60 -13.10
N ALA A 57 -0.77 -7.35 -12.67
CA ALA A 57 -1.46 -6.75 -11.54
C ALA A 57 -2.95 -6.44 -11.75
N GLY A 58 -3.44 -6.38 -12.99
CA GLY A 58 -4.84 -6.10 -13.31
C GLY A 58 -5.37 -4.87 -12.55
N ALA A 59 -6.39 -5.10 -11.70
CA ALA A 59 -7.00 -4.06 -10.88
C ALA A 59 -6.04 -3.37 -9.87
N GLY A 60 -4.89 -3.97 -9.57
CA GLY A 60 -3.89 -3.40 -8.67
C GLY A 60 -3.32 -2.06 -9.17
N TRP A 61 -3.29 -1.82 -10.48
CA TRP A 61 -2.87 -0.52 -11.03
C TRP A 61 -3.80 0.63 -10.63
N TRP A 62 -5.11 0.36 -10.49
CA TRP A 62 -6.06 1.37 -10.02
C TRP A 62 -5.79 1.78 -8.56
N LEU A 63 -5.32 0.85 -7.72
CA LEU A 63 -4.91 1.18 -6.35
C LEU A 63 -3.71 2.13 -6.34
N LEU A 64 -2.72 1.89 -7.21
CA LEU A 64 -1.57 2.80 -7.33
C LEU A 64 -2.02 4.20 -7.76
N VAL A 65 -2.89 4.30 -8.76
CA VAL A 65 -3.46 5.59 -9.20
C VAL A 65 -4.18 6.29 -8.05
N SER A 66 -5.01 5.58 -7.29
CA SER A 66 -5.69 6.15 -6.11
C SER A 66 -4.71 6.68 -5.07
N PHE A 67 -3.62 5.97 -4.78
CA PHE A 67 -2.58 6.46 -3.87
C PHE A 67 -1.86 7.71 -4.41
N LEU A 68 -1.61 7.79 -5.72
CA LEU A 68 -1.02 9.00 -6.33
C LEU A 68 -1.97 10.20 -6.22
N VAL A 69 -3.28 9.98 -6.45
CA VAL A 69 -4.30 11.02 -6.26
C VAL A 69 -4.34 11.47 -4.80
N VAL A 70 -4.38 10.54 -3.84
CA VAL A 70 -4.31 10.84 -2.40
C VAL A 70 -3.04 11.62 -2.05
N ALA A 71 -1.89 11.18 -2.55
CA ALA A 71 -0.59 11.80 -2.30
C ALA A 71 -0.54 13.25 -2.79
N SER A 72 -1.24 13.59 -3.88
CA SER A 72 -1.34 14.97 -4.35
C SER A 72 -1.98 15.89 -3.32
N GLY A 73 -3.01 15.42 -2.61
CA GLY A 73 -3.61 16.14 -1.47
C GLY A 73 -2.63 16.35 -0.32
N GLY A 74 -1.84 15.32 0.00
CA GLY A 74 -0.79 15.41 1.03
C GLY A 74 0.33 16.38 0.65
N ALA A 75 0.76 16.34 -0.62
CA ALA A 75 1.75 17.27 -1.17
C ALA A 75 1.26 18.72 -1.12
N TYR A 76 0.00 18.97 -1.46
CA TYR A 76 -0.61 20.29 -1.34
C TYR A 76 -0.57 20.79 0.11
N LEU A 77 -1.00 19.98 1.09
CA LEU A 77 -0.94 20.34 2.51
C LEU A 77 0.48 20.60 3.00
N PHE A 78 1.45 19.78 2.56
CA PHE A 78 2.86 19.93 2.89
C PHE A 78 3.45 21.23 2.33
N VAL A 79 3.13 21.59 1.08
CA VAL A 79 3.57 22.86 0.47
C VAL A 79 3.02 24.06 1.25
N ARG A 80 1.76 24.02 1.68
CA ARG A 80 1.19 25.08 2.51
C ARG A 80 1.87 25.17 3.88
N GLN A 81 2.14 24.02 4.51
CA GLN A 81 2.93 23.98 5.74
C GLN A 81 4.32 24.61 5.55
N ALA A 82 5.00 24.31 4.45
CA ALA A 82 6.32 24.84 4.14
C ALA A 82 6.30 26.37 3.96
N LYS A 83 5.21 26.91 3.41
CA LYS A 83 4.96 28.34 3.25
C LYS A 83 4.44 29.04 4.51
N GLY A 84 4.16 28.31 5.59
CA GLY A 84 3.55 28.86 6.81
C GLY A 84 2.08 29.25 6.62
N GLU A 85 1.43 28.72 5.60
CA GLU A 85 0.01 28.97 5.34
C GLU A 85 -0.89 28.05 6.18
N PRO A 86 -2.09 28.51 6.57
CA PRO A 86 -3.03 27.68 7.31
C PRO A 86 -3.49 26.49 6.48
N TRP A 87 -3.65 25.34 7.13
CA TRP A 87 -4.21 24.17 6.47
C TRP A 87 -5.72 24.31 6.26
N PRO A 88 -6.24 24.11 5.04
CA PRO A 88 -7.67 24.13 4.81
C PRO A 88 -8.27 22.82 5.33
N GLY A 89 -9.13 22.93 6.36
CA GLY A 89 -9.73 21.78 7.05
C GLY A 89 -10.43 20.80 6.12
N ALA A 90 -11.12 21.30 5.08
CA ALA A 90 -11.77 20.47 4.07
C ALA A 90 -10.77 19.53 3.35
N VAL A 91 -9.56 20.01 3.05
CA VAL A 91 -8.53 19.19 2.37
C VAL A 91 -7.94 18.18 3.34
N ILE A 92 -7.79 18.50 4.62
CA ILE A 92 -7.33 17.54 5.63
C ILE A 92 -8.30 16.36 5.70
N VAL A 93 -9.61 16.65 5.81
CA VAL A 93 -10.65 15.61 5.89
C VAL A 93 -10.72 14.80 4.60
N ALA A 94 -10.68 15.46 3.44
CA ALA A 94 -10.70 14.78 2.14
C ALA A 94 -9.47 13.88 1.97
N HIS A 95 -8.26 14.41 2.18
CA HIS A 95 -7.02 13.65 2.07
C HIS A 95 -6.98 12.47 3.05
N GLY A 96 -7.26 12.71 4.33
CA GLY A 96 -7.26 11.66 5.35
C GLY A 96 -8.32 10.58 5.08
N GLY A 97 -9.53 10.98 4.71
CA GLY A 97 -10.62 10.07 4.37
C GLY A 97 -10.32 9.22 3.13
N LEU A 98 -9.84 9.84 2.05
CA LEU A 98 -9.43 9.14 0.83
C LEU A 98 -8.24 8.20 1.09
N ALA A 99 -7.28 8.60 1.93
CA ALA A 99 -6.15 7.75 2.32
C ALA A 99 -6.62 6.49 3.05
N LEU A 100 -7.49 6.63 4.04
CA LEU A 100 -8.09 5.51 4.77
C LEU A 100 -8.86 4.57 3.84
N ALA A 101 -9.73 5.13 2.98
CA ALA A 101 -10.48 4.33 2.01
C ALA A 101 -9.55 3.54 1.07
N THR A 102 -8.49 4.19 0.57
CA THR A 102 -7.53 3.56 -0.35
C THR A 102 -6.71 2.46 0.35
N ILE A 103 -6.33 2.66 1.62
CA ILE A 103 -5.65 1.63 2.43
C ILE A 103 -6.57 0.42 2.66
N VAL A 104 -7.85 0.64 2.96
CA VAL A 104 -8.84 -0.44 3.10
C VAL A 104 -8.98 -1.21 1.79
N LEU A 105 -9.11 -0.52 0.65
CA LEU A 105 -9.16 -1.17 -0.67
C LEU A 105 -7.90 -1.97 -0.97
N LEU A 106 -6.71 -1.47 -0.60
CA LEU A 106 -5.46 -2.23 -0.71
C LEU A 106 -5.49 -3.50 0.14
N GLY A 107 -5.98 -3.42 1.39
CA GLY A 107 -6.14 -4.57 2.28
C GLY A 107 -7.12 -5.62 1.72
N VAL A 108 -8.27 -5.18 1.20
CA VAL A 108 -9.26 -6.05 0.55
C VAL A 108 -8.66 -6.72 -0.68
N TRP A 109 -7.95 -5.97 -1.52
CA TRP A 109 -7.30 -6.52 -2.70
C TRP A 109 -6.20 -7.53 -2.33
N LEU A 110 -5.45 -7.29 -1.25
CA LEU A 110 -4.47 -8.23 -0.71
C LEU A 110 -5.12 -9.53 -0.23
N ALA A 111 -6.24 -9.45 0.50
CA ALA A 111 -6.94 -10.60 1.04
C ALA A 111 -7.60 -11.48 -0.04
N ASN A 112 -7.95 -10.91 -1.19
CA ASN A 112 -8.61 -11.62 -2.29
C ASN A 112 -7.64 -12.12 -3.38
N ARG A 113 -6.32 -12.03 -3.16
CA ARG A 113 -5.39 -12.56 -4.15
C ARG A 113 -5.39 -14.08 -4.12
N PRO A 114 -5.45 -14.75 -5.28
CA PRO A 114 -5.16 -16.17 -5.34
C PRO A 114 -3.78 -16.40 -4.73
N GLU A 115 -3.67 -17.29 -3.75
CA GLU A 115 -2.35 -17.72 -3.31
C GLU A 115 -1.59 -18.27 -4.52
N PRO A 116 -0.27 -18.06 -4.62
CA PRO A 116 0.53 -18.83 -5.54
C PRO A 116 0.21 -20.28 -5.22
N ARG A 117 -0.39 -21.03 -6.15
CA ARG A 117 -0.65 -22.46 -5.92
C ARG A 117 0.67 -23.06 -5.52
N GLY A 118 0.80 -23.38 -4.22
CA GLY A 118 1.91 -24.16 -3.74
C GLY A 118 1.92 -25.41 -4.60
N THR A 119 3.09 -25.81 -5.05
CA THR A 119 3.34 -27.12 -5.65
C THR A 119 3.16 -28.19 -4.58
N SER A 120 1.96 -28.29 -3.99
CA SER A 120 1.56 -29.40 -3.14
C SER A 120 1.13 -30.52 -4.06
N GLY A 121 2.12 -31.29 -4.52
CA GLY A 121 1.96 -32.73 -4.62
C GLY A 121 1.19 -33.31 -5.79
N ASP A 122 1.18 -32.68 -6.98
CA ASP A 122 0.98 -33.46 -8.20
C ASP A 122 2.33 -34.11 -8.58
N VAL A 123 2.85 -34.98 -7.71
CA VAL A 123 3.77 -36.02 -8.17
C VAL A 123 2.88 -36.92 -9.02
N PRO A 124 3.01 -36.96 -10.35
CA PRO A 124 2.30 -37.96 -11.12
C PRO A 124 2.66 -39.30 -10.49
N ALA A 125 1.66 -40.05 -10.03
CA ALA A 125 1.87 -41.38 -9.51
C ALA A 125 2.76 -42.10 -10.53
N GLN A 126 4.03 -42.36 -10.15
CA GLN A 126 4.88 -43.21 -10.96
C GLN A 126 4.19 -44.56 -10.93
N THR A 127 3.45 -44.86 -12.00
CA THR A 127 3.07 -46.21 -12.34
C THR A 127 4.38 -46.94 -12.54
N THR A 128 4.82 -47.61 -11.48
CA THR A 128 5.82 -48.67 -11.55
C THR A 128 5.19 -49.79 -12.36
N GLU A 129 5.22 -49.66 -13.69
CA GLU A 129 5.09 -50.79 -14.58
C GLU A 129 6.31 -51.67 -14.33
N ASN A 130 6.12 -52.65 -13.47
CA ASN A 130 7.01 -53.80 -13.37
C ASN A 130 6.90 -54.54 -14.70
N GLU A 131 7.84 -54.30 -15.60
CA GLU A 131 8.07 -55.16 -16.75
C GLU A 131 8.64 -56.48 -16.21
N PRO A 132 7.95 -57.63 -16.34
CA PRO A 132 8.57 -58.92 -16.02
C PRO A 132 9.62 -59.22 -17.08
N LEU A 133 10.87 -59.32 -16.62
CA LEU A 133 12.06 -59.69 -17.38
C LEU A 133 12.06 -61.20 -17.70
N ASP A 134 10.96 -61.72 -18.24
CA ASP A 134 10.79 -63.14 -18.55
C ASP A 134 10.18 -63.32 -19.96
N ALA A 135 10.87 -62.86 -21.00
CA ALA A 135 10.66 -63.39 -22.36
C ALA A 135 11.88 -63.13 -23.26
N LEU A 136 12.58 -64.24 -23.55
CA LEU A 136 13.57 -64.51 -24.63
C LEU A 136 15.05 -64.27 -24.31
#